data_AF-A0A656K668-F1
#
_entry.id   AF-A0A656K668-F1
#
_cell.length_a   1.000
_cell.length_b   1.000
_cell.length_c   1.000
_cell.angle_alpha   90.00
_cell.angle_beta   90.00
_cell.angle_gamma   90.00
#
_symmetry.space_group_name_H-M   'P 1'
#
loop_
_entity.id
_entity.type
_entity.pdbx_description
1 polymer ?
#
loop_
_entity_poly.entity_id
_entity_poly.type
_entity_poly.pdbx_seq_one_letter_code
_entity_poly.pdbx_strand_id
1 'polypeptide(L)'
;MEANVVDHSSMWSLVSNASIVVQLVMLILVAASVTSWIVIFQRSNMLRAGRRALDSFEERFWSGIDLSKLYRQAGSNPDPDSGVEQIFRAGFKEFS
;
A
#
# COMPACT_ATOMS: atom_id res chain seq x y z
N MET A 1 -33.36 -13.01 -38.27
CA MET A 1 -32.35 -12.85 -37.21
C MET A 1 -32.34 -11.36 -36.86
N GLU A 2 -33.18 -10.95 -35.91
CA GLU A 2 -33.14 -9.58 -35.41
C GLU A 2 -31.92 -9.44 -34.52
N ALA A 3 -30.93 -8.70 -34.99
CA ALA A 3 -29.83 -8.26 -34.15
C ALA A 3 -30.43 -7.29 -33.14
N ASN A 4 -30.69 -7.77 -31.91
CA ASN A 4 -30.96 -6.93 -30.77
C ASN A 4 -29.72 -6.07 -30.52
N VAL A 5 -29.69 -4.91 -31.16
CA VAL A 5 -28.72 -3.87 -30.87
C VAL A 5 -29.07 -3.42 -29.46
N VAL A 6 -28.39 -3.99 -28.47
CA VAL A 6 -28.39 -3.45 -27.11
C VAL A 6 -27.83 -2.05 -27.24
N ASP A 7 -28.74 -1.10 -27.38
CA ASP A 7 -28.41 0.29 -27.66
C ASP A 7 -27.62 0.81 -26.46
N HIS A 8 -26.32 1.02 -26.61
CA HIS A 8 -25.45 1.52 -25.55
C HIS A 8 -25.94 2.85 -24.98
N SER A 9 -26.77 3.56 -25.74
CA SER A 9 -27.48 4.76 -25.31
C SER A 9 -28.44 4.47 -24.12
N SER A 10 -28.99 3.26 -24.00
CA SER A 10 -29.99 2.91 -23.00
C SER A 10 -29.46 2.90 -21.57
N MET A 11 -28.27 2.36 -21.31
CA MET A 11 -27.71 2.33 -19.94
C MET A 11 -27.34 3.73 -19.45
N TRP A 12 -26.70 4.53 -20.31
CA TRP A 12 -26.40 5.93 -19.99
C TRP A 12 -27.66 6.79 -19.90
N SER A 13 -28.68 6.53 -20.73
CA SER A 13 -29.94 7.28 -20.68
C SER A 13 -30.78 6.94 -19.45
N LEU A 14 -30.75 5.70 -18.95
CA LEU A 14 -31.41 5.34 -17.70
C LEU A 14 -30.82 6.10 -16.50
N VAL A 15 -29.51 6.29 -16.49
CA VAL A 15 -28.82 7.08 -15.46
C VAL A 15 -29.09 8.57 -15.63
N SER A 16 -29.08 9.09 -16.86
CA SER A 16 -29.31 10.53 -17.12
C SER A 16 -30.77 10.96 -16.93
N ASN A 17 -31.74 10.08 -17.17
CA ASN A 17 -33.17 10.29 -16.90
C ASN A 17 -33.54 10.01 -15.42
N ALA A 18 -32.64 9.44 -14.62
CA ALA A 18 -32.89 9.25 -13.20
C ALA A 18 -32.93 10.60 -12.45
N SER A 19 -33.60 10.62 -11.31
CA SER A 19 -33.68 11.84 -10.50
C SER A 19 -32.29 12.32 -10.07
N ILE A 20 -32.12 13.63 -9.96
CA ILE A 20 -30.85 14.29 -9.54
C ILE A 20 -30.31 13.68 -8.23
N VAL A 21 -31.20 13.31 -7.31
CA VAL A 21 -30.82 12.66 -6.04
C VAL A 21 -30.16 11.30 -6.28
N VAL A 22 -30.70 10.48 -7.17
CA VAL A 22 -30.15 9.15 -7.50
C VAL A 22 -28.78 9.28 -8.17
N GLN A 23 -28.62 10.24 -9.09
CA GLN A 23 -27.33 10.52 -9.73
C GLN A 23 -26.25 10.91 -8.71
N LEU A 24 -26.62 11.73 -7.73
CA LEU A 24 -25.70 12.17 -6.67
C LEU A 24 -25.27 10.99 -5.78
N VAL A 25 -26.21 10.13 -5.38
CA VAL A 25 -25.90 8.91 -4.63
C VAL A 25 -24.96 8.00 -5.42
N MET A 26 -25.25 7.77 -6.71
CA MET A 26 -24.39 6.96 -7.59
C MET A 26 -22.97 7.54 -7.68
N LEU A 27 -22.84 8.87 -7.80
CA LEU A 27 -21.54 9.54 -7.84
C LEU A 27 -20.76 9.37 -6.53
N ILE A 28 -21.43 9.51 -5.37
CA ILE A 28 -20.80 9.28 -4.07
C ILE A 28 -20.34 7.83 -3.94
N LEU A 29 -21.15 6.86 -4.35
CA LEU A 29 -20.80 5.45 -4.30
C LEU A 29 -19.57 5.13 -5.17
N VAL A 30 -19.50 5.71 -6.37
CA VAL A 30 -18.33 5.57 -7.25
C VAL A 30 -17.10 6.20 -6.61
N ALA A 31 -17.22 7.42 -6.08
CA ALA A 31 -16.11 8.09 -5.40
C ALA A 31 -15.60 7.25 -4.21
N ALA A 32 -16.51 6.76 -3.36
CA ALA A 32 -16.17 5.90 -2.23
C ALA A 32 -15.49 4.58 -2.66
N SER A 33 -15.95 3.99 -3.76
CA SER A 33 -15.33 2.78 -4.34
C SER A 33 -13.89 3.04 -4.78
N VAL A 34 -13.66 4.15 -5.50
CA VAL A 34 -12.31 4.55 -5.94
C VAL A 34 -11.41 4.85 -4.73
N THR A 35 -11.91 5.56 -3.72
CA THR A 35 -11.16 5.82 -2.49
C THR A 35 -10.76 4.52 -1.78
N SER A 36 -11.66 3.54 -1.71
CA SER A 36 -11.38 2.23 -1.12
C SER A 36 -10.19 1.54 -1.82
N TRP A 37 -10.20 1.52 -3.16
CA TRP A 37 -9.09 0.98 -3.95
C TRP A 37 -7.76 1.71 -3.71
N ILE A 38 -7.78 3.05 -3.64
CA ILE A 38 -6.58 3.85 -3.37
C ILE A 38 -6.00 3.49 -1.99
N VAL A 39 -6.85 3.40 -0.95
CA VAL A 39 -6.41 3.04 0.41
C VAL A 39 -5.81 1.64 0.44
N ILE A 40 -6.40 0.69 -0.28
CA ILE A 40 -5.88 -0.69 -0.39
C ILE A 40 -4.48 -0.68 -1.02
N PHE A 41 -4.29 0.05 -2.12
CA PHE A 41 -2.98 0.15 -2.78
C PHE A 41 -1.95 0.87 -1.89
N GLN A 42 -2.34 1.96 -1.21
CA GLN A 42 -1.47 2.70 -0.32
C GLN A 42 -0.96 1.83 0.83
N ARG A 43 -1.85 1.10 1.50
CA ARG A 43 -1.47 0.17 2.58
C ARG A 43 -0.64 -1.00 2.07
N SER A 44 -0.99 -1.57 0.92
CA SER A 44 -0.23 -2.66 0.31
C SER A 44 1.21 -2.23 -0.03
N ASN A 45 1.38 -1.01 -0.54
CA ASN A 45 2.71 -0.47 -0.83
C ASN A 45 3.53 -0.22 0.45
N MET A 46 2.90 0.30 1.51
CA MET A 46 3.56 0.51 2.81
C MET A 46 4.07 -0.81 3.40
N LEU A 47 3.24 -1.87 3.36
CA LEU A 47 3.65 -3.21 3.83
C LEU A 47 4.77 -3.81 2.97
N ARG A 48 4.70 -3.63 1.65
CA ARG A 48 5.74 -4.08 0.71
C ARG A 48 7.08 -3.37 0.94
N ALA A 49 7.07 -2.06 1.20
CA ALA A 49 8.28 -1.30 1.50
C ALA A 49 8.97 -1.84 2.76
N GLY A 50 8.20 -2.01 3.85
CA GLY A 50 8.73 -2.59 5.09
C GLY A 50 9.25 -4.01 4.93
N ARG A 51 8.57 -4.84 4.12
CA ARG A 51 9.02 -6.22 3.82
C ARG A 51 10.37 -6.23 3.09
N ARG A 52 10.54 -5.38 2.08
CA ARG A 52 11.82 -5.26 1.35
C ARG A 52 12.95 -4.77 2.24
N ALA A 53 12.69 -3.79 3.10
CA ALA A 53 13.68 -3.30 4.06
C ALA A 53 14.12 -4.43 5.01
N LEU A 54 13.16 -5.24 5.50
CA LEU A 54 13.42 -6.41 6.33
C LEU A 54 14.28 -7.46 5.63
N ASP A 55 13.91 -7.85 4.41
CA ASP A 55 14.66 -8.86 3.65
C ASP A 55 16.12 -8.41 3.42
N SER A 56 16.35 -7.12 3.10
CA SER A 56 17.70 -6.57 2.91
C SER A 56 18.53 -6.54 4.20
N PHE A 57 17.88 -6.28 5.33
CA PHE A 57 18.52 -6.33 6.65
C PHE A 57 18.88 -7.77 7.01
N GLU A 58 17.98 -8.71 6.73
CA GLU A 58 18.17 -10.13 7.02
C GLU A 58 19.37 -10.70 6.25
N GLU A 59 19.50 -10.40 4.96
CA GLU A 59 20.68 -10.79 4.17
C GLU A 59 21.98 -10.27 4.79
N ARG A 60 22.01 -9.00 5.23
CA ARG A 60 23.18 -8.40 5.88
C ARG A 60 23.47 -9.07 7.23
N PHE A 61 22.44 -9.39 8.01
CA PHE A 61 22.57 -10.08 9.29
C PHE A 61 23.14 -11.49 9.11
N TRP A 62 22.63 -12.27 8.15
CA TRP A 62 23.08 -13.64 7.88
C TRP A 62 24.40 -13.72 7.10
N SER A 63 24.84 -12.63 6.45
CA SER A 63 26.11 -12.59 5.72
C SER A 63 27.38 -12.77 6.58
N GLY A 64 27.23 -12.90 7.91
CA GLY A 64 28.34 -13.10 8.84
C GLY A 64 29.10 -11.82 9.18
N ILE A 65 28.51 -10.64 8.90
CA ILE A 65 29.04 -9.38 9.39
C ILE A 65 28.84 -9.30 10.91
N ASP A 66 29.86 -8.83 11.63
CA ASP A 66 29.80 -8.64 13.08
C ASP A 66 28.61 -7.74 13.45
N LEU A 67 27.72 -8.18 14.35
CA LEU A 67 26.56 -7.42 14.82
C LEU A 67 26.95 -6.02 15.29
N SER A 68 28.15 -5.89 15.86
CA SER A 68 28.73 -4.61 16.31
C SER A 68 28.93 -3.62 15.15
N LYS A 69 29.36 -4.13 13.98
CA LYS A 69 29.48 -3.33 12.75
C LYS A 69 28.11 -3.00 12.17
N LEU A 70 27.16 -3.93 12.24
CA LEU A 70 25.79 -3.76 11.78
C LEU A 70 25.06 -2.67 12.59
N TYR A 71 25.23 -2.66 13.91
CA TYR A 71 24.73 -1.61 14.81
C TYR A 71 25.31 -0.23 14.46
N ARG A 72 26.62 -0.15 14.20
CA ARG A 72 27.28 1.10 13.79
C ARG A 72 26.74 1.60 12.46
N GLN A 73 26.55 0.71 11.48
CA GLN A 73 26.09 1.07 10.15
C GLN A 73 24.62 1.54 10.15
N ALA A 74 23.76 0.87 10.93
CA ALA A 74 22.38 1.30 11.20
C ALA A 74 22.31 2.64 11.98
N GLY A 75 23.36 3.00 12.72
CA GLY A 75 23.49 4.30 13.37
C GLY A 75 23.99 5.41 12.43
N SER A 76 24.86 5.08 11.47
CA SER A 76 25.48 6.02 10.53
C SER A 76 24.58 6.42 9.37
N ASN A 77 23.78 5.49 8.85
CA ASN A 77 22.85 5.74 7.75
C ASN A 77 21.48 5.13 8.08
N PRO A 78 20.77 5.67 9.08
CA PRO A 78 19.46 5.18 9.47
C PRO A 78 18.50 5.31 8.30
N ASP A 79 17.99 4.18 7.81
CA ASP A 79 16.90 4.19 6.84
C ASP A 79 15.59 4.50 7.60
N PRO A 80 14.99 5.70 7.41
CA PRO A 80 13.78 6.08 8.14
C PRO A 80 12.58 5.17 7.84
N ASP A 81 12.60 4.45 6.71
CA ASP A 81 11.57 3.49 6.32
C ASP A 81 11.84 2.07 6.86
N SER A 82 13.01 1.83 7.47
CA SER A 82 13.41 0.55 8.03
C SER A 82 13.05 0.42 9.51
N GLY A 83 11.82 0.01 9.78
CA GLY A 83 11.38 -0.30 11.16
C GLY A 83 12.20 -1.41 11.84
N VAL A 84 12.79 -2.33 11.06
CA VAL A 84 13.59 -3.44 11.58
C VAL A 84 14.93 -2.98 12.18
N GLU A 85 15.57 -1.96 11.60
CA GLU A 85 16.83 -1.41 12.12
C GLU A 85 16.62 -0.79 13.50
N GLN A 86 15.48 -0.14 13.72
CA GLN A 86 15.13 0.45 15.01
C GLN A 86 14.91 -0.62 16.09
N ILE A 87 14.18 -1.70 15.75
CA ILE A 87 13.95 -2.84 16.65
C ILE A 87 15.28 -3.52 16.99
N PHE A 88 16.14 -3.76 16.01
CA PHE A 88 17.46 -4.35 16.22
C PHE A 88 18.33 -3.49 17.15
N ARG A 89 18.38 -2.17 16.92
CA ARG A 89 19.14 -1.25 17.78
C ARG A 89 18.63 -1.26 19.22
N ALA A 90 17.32 -1.31 19.43
CA ALA A 90 16.72 -1.39 20.76
C ALA A 90 17.10 -2.72 21.46
N GLY A 91 16.99 -3.85 20.76
CA GLY A 91 17.35 -5.16 21.31
C GLY A 91 18.84 -5.33 21.58
N PHE A 92 19.70 -4.90 20.66
CA PHE A 92 21.15 -4.98 20.82
C PHE A 92 21.67 -4.09 21.94
N LYS A 93 21.07 -2.90 22.13
CA LYS A 93 21.40 -2.00 23.24
C LYS A 93 21.10 -2.63 24.60
N GLU A 94 20.03 -3.41 24.72
CA GLU A 94 19.65 -4.06 25.98
C GLU A 94 20.50 -5.31 26.28
N PHE A 95 21.02 -5.96 25.24
CA PHE A 95 21.82 -7.18 25.37
C PHE A 95 23.31 -6.93 25.64
N SER A 96 23.82 -5.75 25.30
CA SER A 96 25.23 -5.34 25.45
C SER A 96 25.54 -4.70 26.81
#